data_AF-A0A496L698-F1
#
_entry.id   AF-A0A496L698-F1
#
_cell.length_a   1.000
_cell.length_b   1.000
_cell.length_c   1.000
_cell.angle_alpha   90.00
_cell.angle_beta   90.00
_cell.angle_gamma   90.00
#
_symmetry.space_group_name_H-M   'P 1'
#
loop_
_entity.id
_entity.type
_entity.pdbx_description
1 polymer ?
#
loop_
_entity_poly.entity_id
_entity_poly.type
_entity_poly.pdbx_seq_one_letter_code
_entity_poly.pdbx_strand_id
1 'polypeptide(L)'
;MKQRFYILIAAIAMATTTLDAQTDLKTETYTAYILNDVKRWENLTRRCEQQTDTTDIASLMSLIHCYYGYTMMLAEEKQHDAVERNIARAERYIAIVLAKEPNNAEAIDYSGVFTSYTVSLNRLKAPTLGKRSR
;
A
#
# COMPACT_ATOMS: atom_id res chain seq x y z
N MET A 1 -24.86 30.47 23.48
CA MET A 1 -24.96 30.22 22.02
C MET A 1 -23.66 30.49 21.28
N LYS A 2 -23.08 31.70 21.38
CA LYS A 2 -21.82 32.09 20.69
C LYS A 2 -20.63 31.18 21.00
N GLN A 3 -20.44 30.78 22.26
CA GLN A 3 -19.30 29.94 22.69
C GLN A 3 -19.35 28.51 22.10
N ARG A 4 -20.54 27.91 21.99
CA ARG A 4 -20.74 26.60 21.34
C ARG A 4 -20.50 26.67 19.82
N PHE A 5 -20.78 27.82 19.22
CA PHE A 5 -20.53 28.08 17.80
C PHE A 5 -19.02 28.18 17.51
N TYR A 6 -18.25 28.85 18.37
CA TYR A 6 -16.79 28.90 18.24
C TYR A 6 -16.12 27.53 18.43
N ILE A 7 -16.64 26.69 19.33
CA ILE A 7 -16.14 25.31 19.52
C ILE A 7 -16.41 24.46 18.26
N LEU A 8 -17.58 24.61 17.64
CA LEU A 8 -17.91 23.93 16.38
C LEU A 8 -17.02 24.39 15.22
N ILE A 9 -16.76 25.70 15.10
CA ILE A 9 -15.84 26.23 14.07
C ILE A 9 -14.41 25.73 14.29
N ALA A 10 -13.94 25.71 15.54
CA ALA A 10 -12.61 25.20 15.87
C ALA A 10 -12.49 23.69 15.58
N ALA A 11 -13.53 22.89 15.84
CA ALA A 11 -13.55 21.47 15.51
C ALA A 11 -13.55 21.20 14.00
N ILE A 12 -14.27 22.02 13.21
CA ILE A 12 -14.30 21.92 11.75
C ILE A 12 -12.94 22.32 11.14
N ALA A 13 -12.31 23.38 11.65
CA ALA A 13 -10.99 23.83 11.18
C ALA A 13 -9.87 22.84 11.50
N MET A 14 -10.00 22.04 12.56
CA MET A 14 -9.04 21.01 12.91
C MET A 14 -9.21 19.73 12.08
N ALA A 15 -10.41 19.50 11.51
CA ALA A 15 -10.65 18.38 10.61
C ALA A 15 -10.05 18.58 9.21
N THR A 16 -9.91 19.83 8.73
CA THR A 16 -9.43 20.11 7.36
C THR A 16 -7.94 19.85 7.16
N THR A 17 -7.12 19.84 8.21
CA THR A 17 -5.66 19.59 8.07
C THR A 17 -5.30 18.14 7.78
N THR A 18 -6.25 17.21 7.91
CA THR A 18 -6.02 15.77 7.64
C THR A 18 -6.25 15.38 6.17
N LEU A 19 -6.87 16.24 5.37
CA LEU A 19 -7.18 15.98 3.95
C LEU A 19 -5.97 16.17 3.02
N ASP A 20 -4.96 16.93 3.45
CA ASP A 20 -3.79 17.24 2.63
C ASP A 20 -2.87 16.03 2.43
N ALA A 21 -2.72 15.16 3.43
CA ALA A 21 -1.84 13.99 3.35
C ALA A 21 -2.30 12.95 2.32
N GLN A 22 -3.61 12.73 2.18
CA GLN A 22 -4.15 11.78 1.21
C GLN A 22 -4.09 12.33 -0.23
N THR A 23 -4.26 13.64 -0.39
CA THR A 23 -4.10 14.34 -1.68
C THR A 23 -2.64 14.27 -2.15
N ASP A 24 -1.69 14.40 -1.22
CA ASP A 24 -0.26 14.30 -1.52
C ASP A 24 0.11 12.89 -2.00
N LEU A 25 -0.24 11.85 -1.25
CA LEU A 25 0.12 10.46 -1.62
C LEU A 25 -0.42 10.06 -2.99
N LYS A 26 -1.69 10.36 -3.30
CA LYS A 26 -2.29 10.06 -4.61
C LYS A 26 -1.57 10.79 -5.75
N THR A 27 -1.16 12.04 -5.52
CA THR A 27 -0.43 12.83 -6.50
C THR A 27 0.98 12.27 -6.71
N GLU A 28 1.63 11.87 -5.62
CA GLU A 28 2.98 11.30 -5.67
C GLU A 28 3.01 9.92 -6.35
N THR A 29 2.07 9.02 -6.05
CA THR A 29 1.96 7.71 -6.73
C THR A 29 1.65 7.88 -8.21
N TYR A 30 0.74 8.79 -8.57
CA TYR A 30 0.44 9.11 -9.96
C TYR A 30 1.67 9.65 -10.69
N THR A 31 2.39 10.57 -10.06
CA THR A 31 3.60 11.16 -10.64
C THR A 31 4.72 10.12 -10.77
N ALA A 32 4.88 9.24 -9.80
CA ALA A 32 5.86 8.14 -9.88
C ALA A 32 5.52 7.15 -11.00
N TYR A 33 4.23 6.87 -11.20
CA TYR A 33 3.74 6.03 -12.29
C TYR A 33 4.03 6.63 -13.67
N ILE A 34 3.62 7.88 -13.93
CA ILE A 34 3.82 8.50 -15.27
C ILE A 34 5.29 8.70 -15.64
N LEU A 35 6.16 8.88 -14.65
CA LEU A 35 7.59 9.09 -14.86
C LEU A 35 8.38 7.77 -15.01
N ASN A 36 7.73 6.63 -14.77
CA ASN A 36 8.37 5.31 -14.78
C ASN A 36 9.67 5.25 -13.95
N ASP A 37 9.70 5.92 -12.80
CA ASP A 37 10.92 6.11 -12.01
C ASP A 37 10.95 5.17 -10.81
N VAL A 38 11.75 4.10 -10.93
CA VAL A 38 11.93 3.09 -9.88
C VAL A 38 12.50 3.67 -8.58
N LYS A 39 13.38 4.68 -8.64
CA LYS A 39 13.94 5.33 -7.44
C LYS A 39 12.89 6.19 -6.76
N ARG A 40 11.99 6.79 -7.53
CA ARG A 40 10.88 7.56 -6.97
C ARG A 40 9.90 6.65 -6.23
N TRP A 41 9.60 5.48 -6.79
CA TRP A 41 8.81 4.45 -6.11
C TRP A 41 9.48 3.87 -4.87
N GLU A 42 10.79 3.62 -4.92
CA GLU A 42 11.56 3.17 -3.75
C GLU A 42 11.47 4.19 -2.61
N ASN A 43 11.75 5.46 -2.90
CA ASN A 43 11.70 6.53 -1.91
C ASN A 43 10.30 6.75 -1.35
N LEU A 44 9.29 6.71 -2.22
CA LEU A 44 7.90 6.82 -1.82
C LEU A 44 7.51 5.69 -0.87
N THR A 45 7.78 4.44 -1.24
CA THR A 45 7.45 3.25 -0.43
C THR A 45 8.17 3.28 0.92
N ARG A 46 9.45 3.66 0.93
CA ARG A 46 10.22 3.82 2.18
C ARG A 46 9.61 4.88 3.09
N ARG A 47 9.16 6.01 2.53
CA ARG A 47 8.49 7.07 3.31
C ARG A 47 7.11 6.60 3.80
N CYS A 48 6.31 5.93 2.96
CA CYS A 48 5.04 5.33 3.38
C CYS A 48 5.29 4.44 4.61
N GLU A 49 6.29 3.57 4.55
CA GLU A 49 6.61 2.64 5.64
C GLU A 49 7.03 3.35 6.93
N GLN A 50 7.83 4.41 6.82
CA GLN A 50 8.26 5.21 7.98
C GLN A 50 7.10 5.96 8.67
N GLN A 51 6.06 6.30 7.91
CA GLN A 51 4.93 7.09 8.38
C GLN A 51 3.69 6.25 8.71
N THR A 52 3.73 4.95 8.44
CA THR A 52 2.57 4.07 8.59
C THR A 52 2.25 3.83 10.07
N ASP A 53 1.00 4.11 10.45
CA ASP A 53 0.45 3.63 11.70
C ASP A 53 -0.09 2.22 11.51
N THR A 54 0.64 1.22 12.03
CA THR A 54 0.24 -0.20 11.93
C THR A 54 -1.02 -0.57 12.73
N THR A 55 -1.52 0.35 13.56
CA THR A 55 -2.79 0.17 14.27
C THR A 55 -3.99 0.56 13.41
N ASP A 56 -3.79 1.47 12.45
CA ASP A 56 -4.82 1.98 11.54
C ASP A 56 -4.85 1.19 10.21
N ILE A 57 -6.05 0.74 9.82
CA ILE A 57 -6.25 -0.02 8.59
C ILE A 57 -6.02 0.86 7.36
N ALA A 58 -6.50 2.11 7.36
CA ALA A 58 -6.36 2.98 6.20
C ALA A 58 -4.89 3.32 5.91
N SER A 59 -4.09 3.54 6.96
CA SER A 59 -2.64 3.72 6.87
C SER A 59 -1.94 2.47 6.30
N LEU A 60 -2.28 1.28 6.78
CA LEU A 60 -1.77 0.02 6.24
C LEU A 60 -2.13 -0.19 4.77
N MET A 61 -3.37 0.11 4.37
CA MET A 61 -3.81 -0.01 2.98
C MET A 61 -3.05 0.95 2.06
N SER A 62 -2.79 2.18 2.54
CA SER A 62 -1.97 3.16 1.82
C SER A 62 -0.54 2.65 1.60
N LEU A 63 0.06 2.03 2.62
CA LEU A 63 1.38 1.40 2.51
C LEU A 63 1.38 0.23 1.52
N ILE A 64 0.39 -0.65 1.58
CA ILE A 64 0.24 -1.79 0.66
C ILE A 64 0.13 -1.31 -0.78
N HIS A 65 -0.58 -0.21 -1.02
CA HIS A 65 -0.64 0.42 -2.34
C HIS A 65 0.73 0.94 -2.82
N CYS A 66 1.54 1.54 -1.94
CA CYS A 66 2.93 1.93 -2.28
C CYS A 66 3.76 0.69 -2.68
N TYR A 67 3.63 -0.41 -1.93
CA TYR A 67 4.27 -1.68 -2.25
C TYR A 67 3.82 -2.27 -3.59
N TYR A 68 2.53 -2.16 -3.93
CA TYR A 68 2.00 -2.61 -5.22
C TYR A 68 2.65 -1.89 -6.39
N GLY A 69 2.67 -0.55 -6.35
CA GLY A 69 3.28 0.24 -7.42
C GLY A 69 4.79 0.01 -7.55
N TYR A 70 5.50 -0.08 -6.42
CA TYR A 70 6.94 -0.38 -6.47
C TYR A 70 7.25 -1.80 -6.96
N THR A 71 6.42 -2.79 -6.63
CA THR A 71 6.54 -4.15 -7.16
C THR A 71 6.41 -4.18 -8.68
N MET A 72 5.43 -3.45 -9.22
CA MET A 72 5.21 -3.34 -10.65
C MET A 72 6.46 -2.78 -11.36
N MET A 73 7.02 -1.67 -10.85
CA MET A 73 8.25 -1.09 -11.41
C MET A 73 9.46 -2.03 -11.34
N LEU A 74 9.65 -2.70 -10.21
CA LEU A 74 10.75 -3.66 -10.05
C LEU A 74 10.62 -4.84 -11.02
N ALA A 75 9.38 -5.27 -11.31
CA ALA A 75 9.10 -6.33 -12.27
C ALA A 75 9.38 -5.88 -13.71
N GLU A 76 9.03 -4.65 -14.09
CA GLU A 76 9.37 -4.07 -15.40
C GLU A 76 10.88 -3.99 -15.62
N GLU A 77 11.62 -3.58 -14.58
CA GLU A 77 13.10 -3.54 -14.56
C GLU A 77 13.75 -4.92 -14.40
N LYS A 78 12.95 -6.00 -14.37
CA LYS A 78 13.42 -7.40 -14.23
C LYS A 78 14.27 -7.65 -12.99
N GLN A 79 14.05 -6.89 -11.92
CA GLN A 79 14.77 -7.02 -10.65
C GLN A 79 14.12 -8.08 -9.76
N HIS A 80 14.17 -9.34 -10.19
CA HIS A 80 13.40 -10.45 -9.59
C HIS A 80 13.62 -10.59 -8.07
N ASP A 81 14.88 -10.55 -7.60
CA ASP A 81 15.17 -10.65 -6.17
C ASP A 81 14.59 -9.48 -5.36
N ALA A 82 14.55 -8.28 -5.95
CA ALA A 82 13.95 -7.11 -5.33
C ALA A 82 12.43 -7.25 -5.28
N VAL A 83 11.81 -7.76 -6.34
CA VAL A 83 10.38 -8.07 -6.36
C VAL A 83 10.01 -9.05 -5.24
N GLU A 84 10.75 -10.17 -5.10
CA GLU A 84 10.46 -11.16 -4.06
C GLU A 84 10.56 -10.56 -2.64
N ARG A 85 11.59 -9.75 -2.38
CA ARG A 85 11.72 -9.05 -1.10
C ARG A 85 10.59 -8.06 -0.89
N ASN A 86 10.20 -7.31 -1.91
CA ASN A 86 9.15 -6.30 -1.80
C ASN A 86 7.78 -6.93 -1.53
N ILE A 87 7.44 -8.02 -2.23
CA ILE A 87 6.24 -8.83 -2.00
C ILE A 87 6.20 -9.36 -0.57
N ALA A 88 7.29 -9.96 -0.10
CA ALA A 88 7.34 -10.52 1.25
C ALA A 88 7.09 -9.46 2.34
N ARG A 89 7.45 -8.19 2.10
CA ARG A 89 7.12 -7.09 3.01
C ARG A 89 5.65 -6.73 2.94
N ALA A 90 5.10 -6.59 1.72
CA ALA A 90 3.70 -6.27 1.50
C ALA A 90 2.75 -7.31 2.14
N GLU A 91 3.06 -8.60 1.99
CA GLU A 91 2.27 -9.70 2.56
C GLU A 91 2.22 -9.66 4.09
N ARG A 92 3.25 -9.16 4.78
CA ARG A 92 3.21 -8.98 6.24
C ARG A 92 2.16 -7.94 6.65
N TYR A 93 2.05 -6.85 5.90
CA TYR A 93 1.05 -5.81 6.19
C TYR A 93 -0.36 -6.26 5.81
N ILE A 94 -0.52 -6.98 4.68
CA ILE A 94 -1.80 -7.61 4.31
C ILE A 94 -2.25 -8.57 5.41
N ALA A 95 -1.35 -9.38 5.98
CA ALA A 95 -1.69 -10.28 7.06
C ALA A 95 -2.21 -9.54 8.31
N ILE A 96 -1.66 -8.35 8.62
CA ILE A 96 -2.16 -7.51 9.72
C ILE A 96 -3.57 -7.00 9.41
N VAL A 97 -3.82 -6.53 8.19
CA VAL A 97 -5.15 -6.07 7.76
C VAL A 97 -6.17 -7.21 7.84
N LEU A 98 -5.87 -8.37 7.25
CA LEU A 98 -6.80 -9.52 7.23
C LEU A 98 -7.00 -10.18 8.59
N ALA A 99 -6.06 -10.02 9.54
CA ALA A 99 -6.28 -10.46 10.92
C ALA A 99 -7.35 -9.62 11.64
N LYS A 100 -7.45 -8.33 11.31
CA LYS A 100 -8.44 -7.39 11.88
C LYS A 100 -9.74 -7.38 11.08
N GLU A 101 -9.64 -7.42 9.76
CA GLU A 101 -10.75 -7.36 8.80
C GLU A 101 -10.64 -8.52 7.79
N PRO A 102 -11.04 -9.75 8.17
CA PRO A 102 -10.85 -10.95 7.33
C PRO A 102 -11.50 -10.90 5.95
N ASN A 103 -12.51 -10.04 5.77
CA ASN A 103 -13.27 -9.87 4.53
C ASN A 103 -12.94 -8.55 3.81
N ASN A 104 -11.82 -7.88 4.15
CA ASN A 104 -11.40 -6.67 3.45
C ASN A 104 -11.07 -7.01 1.99
N ALA A 105 -11.97 -6.63 1.07
CA ALA A 105 -11.89 -7.00 -0.33
C ALA A 105 -10.61 -6.47 -1.02
N GLU A 106 -10.18 -5.26 -0.66
CA GLU A 106 -9.00 -4.64 -1.26
C GLU A 106 -7.71 -5.35 -0.81
N ALA A 107 -7.60 -5.73 0.48
CA ALA A 107 -6.47 -6.51 0.97
C ALA A 107 -6.39 -7.91 0.35
N ILE A 108 -7.56 -8.56 0.12
CA ILE A 108 -7.64 -9.83 -0.59
C ILE A 108 -7.17 -9.68 -2.04
N ASP A 109 -7.60 -8.61 -2.73
CA ASP A 109 -7.18 -8.32 -4.11
C ASP A 109 -5.66 -8.13 -4.20
N TYR A 110 -5.06 -7.29 -3.36
CA TYR A 110 -3.60 -7.14 -3.31
C TYR A 110 -2.87 -8.46 -3.04
N SER A 111 -3.41 -9.29 -2.14
CA SER A 111 -2.84 -10.63 -1.89
C SER A 111 -2.84 -11.49 -3.15
N GLY A 112 -3.91 -11.44 -3.95
CA GLY A 112 -4.01 -12.14 -5.23
C GLY A 112 -3.00 -11.61 -6.25
N VAL A 113 -2.89 -10.28 -6.37
CA VAL A 113 -1.91 -9.61 -7.24
C VAL A 113 -0.48 -10.04 -6.90
N PHE A 114 -0.06 -9.98 -5.63
CA PHE A 114 1.29 -10.39 -5.23
C PHE A 114 1.54 -11.89 -5.42
N THR A 115 0.51 -12.72 -5.24
CA THR A 115 0.58 -14.14 -5.59
C THR A 115 0.84 -14.32 -7.10
N SER A 116 0.16 -13.54 -7.95
CA SER A 116 0.35 -13.61 -9.40
C SER A 116 1.78 -13.23 -9.84
N TYR A 117 2.40 -12.23 -9.20
CA TYR A 117 3.81 -11.88 -9.43
C TYR A 117 4.73 -13.04 -9.03
N THR A 118 4.50 -13.63 -7.84
CA THR A 118 5.30 -14.74 -7.35
C THR A 118 5.26 -15.94 -8.29
N VAL A 119 4.07 -16.29 -8.80
CA VAL A 119 3.90 -17.37 -9.80
C VAL A 119 4.57 -17.00 -11.13
N SER A 120 4.46 -15.75 -11.56
CA SER A 120 5.03 -15.28 -12.84
C SER A 120 6.56 -15.31 -12.83
N LEU A 121 7.19 -14.95 -11.70
CA LEU A 121 8.64 -14.99 -11.54
C LEU A 121 9.20 -16.40 -11.44
N ASN A 122 8.45 -17.33 -10.84
CA ASN A 122 8.88 -18.71 -10.71
C ASN A 122 7.68 -19.66 -10.83
N ARG A 123 7.41 -20.08 -12.07
CA ARG A 123 6.29 -21.01 -12.38
C ARG A 123 6.35 -22.32 -11.58
N LEU A 124 7.55 -22.73 -11.15
CA LEU A 124 7.75 -23.95 -10.35
C LEU A 124 7.31 -23.77 -8.88
N LYS A 125 7.13 -22.53 -8.39
CA LYS A 125 6.55 -22.25 -7.07
C LYS A 125 5.02 -22.39 -7.04
N ALA A 126 4.34 -22.40 -8.20
CA ALA A 126 2.88 -22.47 -8.26
C ALA A 126 2.26 -23.64 -7.45
N PRO A 127 2.81 -24.87 -7.49
CA PRO A 127 2.28 -25.98 -6.68
C PRO A 127 2.44 -25.79 -5.16
N THR A 128 3.43 -25.00 -4.71
CA THR A 128 3.70 -24.76 -3.28
C THR A 128 2.80 -23.69 -2.66
N LEU A 129 2.07 -22.91 -3.48
CA LEU A 129 1.18 -21.84 -3.02
C LEU A 129 -0.24 -22.33 -2.67
N GLY A 130 -0.55 -23.61 -2.93
CA GLY A 130 -1.79 -24.25 -2.49
C GLY A 130 -3.06 -23.54 -2.97
N LYS A 131 -4.03 -23.32 -2.08
CA LYS A 131 -5.32 -22.67 -2.42
C LYS A 131 -5.20 -21.19 -2.84
N ARG A 132 -4.05 -20.54 -2.65
CA ARG A 132 -3.86 -19.13 -3.04
C ARG A 132 -3.67 -18.94 -4.55
N SER A 133 -3.37 -20.02 -5.28
CA SER A 133 -3.16 -19.97 -6.73
C SER A 133 -4.41 -20.34 -7.55
N ARG A 134 -5.58 -20.53 -6.93
CA ARG A 134 -6.83 -20.90 -7.60
C ARG A 134 -7.91 -19.85 -7.38
#